data_AF-A0AAW7Q467-F1
#
_entry.id   AF-A0AAW7Q467-F1
#
_cell.length_a   1.000
_cell.length_b   1.000
_cell.length_c   1.000
_cell.angle_alpha   90.00
_cell.angle_beta   90.00
_cell.angle_gamma   90.00
#
_symmetry.space_group_name_H-M   'P 1'
#
loop_
_entity.id
_entity.type
_entity.pdbx_description
1 polymer ?
#
loop_
_entity_poly.entity_id
_entity_poly.type
_entity_poly.pdbx_seq_one_letter_code
_entity_poly.pdbx_strand_id
1 'polypeptide(L)'
;MNLLVVLHDKINKQIAKDSFVYRFNWCNLFFALVFTLLLYYFDDGYDNAFVRSGVILIIFGVTVEYTLSNIKLYENSSSLIVDGQPIQRQKELPKKHKEQKMLAHFYILYGTLIWGFGDLLPNSFFIFR
;
A
#
# COMPACT_ATOMS: atom_id res chain seq x y z
N MET A 1 11.82 7.06 -38.93
CA MET A 1 12.01 6.99 -37.47
C MET A 1 11.22 5.79 -36.97
N ASN A 2 11.88 4.74 -36.48
CA ASN A 2 11.27 3.42 -36.25
C ASN A 2 10.24 3.47 -35.11
N LEU A 3 8.96 3.22 -35.43
CA LEU A 3 7.85 3.13 -34.47
C LEU A 3 8.14 2.19 -33.30
N LEU A 4 8.86 1.09 -33.57
CA LEU A 4 9.32 0.12 -32.57
C LEU A 4 10.22 0.75 -31.49
N VAL A 5 11.08 1.70 -31.86
CA VAL A 5 11.99 2.37 -30.91
C VAL A 5 11.20 3.30 -29.99
N VAL A 6 10.23 4.04 -30.55
CA VAL A 6 9.35 4.94 -29.78
C VAL A 6 8.45 4.15 -28.82
N LEU A 7 7.95 3.00 -29.27
CA LEU A 7 7.14 2.10 -28.43
C LEU A 7 7.97 1.49 -27.30
N HIS A 8 9.18 1.01 -27.59
CA HIS A 8 10.07 0.43 -26.60
C HIS A 8 10.47 1.46 -25.52
N ASP A 9 10.76 2.70 -25.91
CA ASP A 9 11.09 3.79 -24.97
C ASP A 9 9.90 4.15 -24.06
N LYS A 10 8.70 4.29 -24.63
CA LYS A 10 7.47 4.51 -23.84
C LYS A 10 7.19 3.37 -22.86
N ILE A 11 7.36 2.12 -23.30
CA ILE A 11 7.16 0.92 -22.46
C ILE A 11 8.17 0.92 -21.31
N ASN A 12 9.45 1.16 -21.57
CA ASN A 12 10.48 1.21 -20.53
C ASN A 12 10.23 2.33 -19.52
N LYS A 13 9.81 3.51 -19.99
CA LYS A 13 9.48 4.65 -19.13
C LYS A 13 8.27 4.37 -18.25
N GLN A 14 7.26 3.68 -18.78
CA GLN A 14 6.08 3.25 -18.03
C GLN A 14 6.46 2.22 -16.95
N ILE A 15 7.23 1.19 -17.32
CA ILE A 15 7.71 0.14 -16.40
C ILE A 15 8.58 0.75 -15.29
N ALA A 16 9.45 1.70 -15.62
CA ALA A 16 10.27 2.40 -14.64
C ALA A 16 9.41 3.20 -13.65
N LYS A 17 8.39 3.92 -14.14
CA LYS A 17 7.43 4.64 -13.31
C LYS A 17 6.66 3.70 -12.37
N ASP A 18 6.18 2.58 -12.88
CA ASP A 18 5.46 1.58 -12.08
C ASP A 18 6.37 0.98 -11.00
N SER A 19 7.61 0.66 -11.35
CA SER A 19 8.60 0.12 -10.41
C SER A 19 8.93 1.08 -9.27
N PHE A 20 8.97 2.39 -9.55
CA PHE A 20 9.18 3.42 -8.54
C PHE A 20 8.01 3.50 -7.57
N VAL A 21 6.77 3.45 -8.08
CA VAL A 21 5.56 3.47 -7.23
C VAL A 21 5.53 2.27 -6.28
N TYR A 22 5.84 1.06 -6.76
CA TYR A 22 5.89 -0.11 -5.89
C TYR A 22 6.98 0.00 -4.81
N ARG A 23 8.15 0.56 -5.12
CA ARG A 23 9.21 0.80 -4.11
C ARG A 23 8.76 1.84 -3.08
N PHE A 24 8.15 2.92 -3.54
CA PHE A 24 7.62 3.98 -2.67
C PHE A 24 6.55 3.45 -1.70
N ASN A 25 5.63 2.60 -2.20
CA ASN A 25 4.63 1.94 -1.35
C ASN A 25 5.25 1.07 -0.27
N TRP A 26 6.31 0.32 -0.58
CA TRP A 26 7.04 -0.46 0.43
C TRP A 26 7.68 0.44 1.49
N CYS A 27 8.30 1.55 1.10
CA CYS A 27 8.87 2.50 2.05
C CYS A 27 7.79 3.07 2.98
N ASN A 28 6.60 3.40 2.46
CA ASN A 28 5.48 3.89 3.24
C ASN A 28 4.98 2.87 4.28
N LEU A 29 4.78 1.61 3.87
CA LEU A 29 4.36 0.54 4.78
C LEU A 29 5.42 0.23 5.84
N PHE A 30 6.69 0.24 5.45
CA PHE A 30 7.79 0.03 6.39
C PHE A 30 7.90 1.18 7.40
N PHE A 31 7.81 2.43 6.94
CA PHE A 31 7.82 3.61 7.79
C PHE A 31 6.68 3.58 8.81
N ALA A 32 5.45 3.30 8.36
CA ALA A 32 4.29 3.22 9.25
C ALA A 32 4.48 2.14 10.33
N LEU A 33 5.00 0.96 9.97
CA LEU A 33 5.27 -0.11 10.92
C LEU A 33 6.34 0.27 11.95
N VAL A 34 7.48 0.81 11.49
CA VAL A 34 8.55 1.25 12.39
C VAL A 34 8.04 2.32 13.34
N PHE A 35 7.24 3.27 12.85
CA PHE A 35 6.69 4.33 13.68
C PHE A 35 5.72 3.78 14.75
N THR A 36 4.83 2.86 14.39
CA THR A 36 3.94 2.18 15.34
C THR A 36 4.74 1.39 16.38
N LEU A 37 5.78 0.66 15.97
CA LEU A 37 6.63 -0.09 16.90
C LEU A 37 7.43 0.81 17.85
N LEU A 38 7.92 1.95 17.37
CA LEU A 38 8.58 2.95 18.22
C LEU A 38 7.60 3.51 19.24
N LEU A 39 6.41 3.93 18.81
CA LEU A 39 5.39 4.41 19.73
C LEU A 39 4.97 3.34 20.74
N TYR A 40 4.90 2.08 20.33
CA TYR A 40 4.66 0.97 21.24
C TYR A 40 5.77 0.82 22.30
N TYR A 41 7.03 0.96 21.93
CA TYR A 41 8.17 0.79 22.84
C TYR A 41 8.31 1.94 23.86
N PHE A 42 8.04 3.17 23.41
CA PHE A 42 8.10 4.38 24.23
C PHE A 42 6.80 4.67 24.99
N ASP A 43 5.75 3.86 24.81
CA ASP A 43 4.54 3.98 25.59
C ASP A 43 4.80 3.46 27.01
N ASP A 44 4.94 4.39 27.96
CA ASP A 44 5.12 4.11 29.38
C ASP A 44 3.78 3.90 30.12
N GLY A 45 2.69 3.66 29.39
CA GLY A 45 1.38 3.27 29.94
C GLY A 45 0.53 4.43 30.47
N TYR A 46 0.99 5.67 30.30
CA TYR A 46 0.31 6.88 30.76
C TYR A 46 -0.28 7.74 29.64
N ASP A 47 0.22 7.60 28.41
CA ASP A 47 -0.25 8.34 27.25
C ASP A 47 -0.62 7.35 26.17
N ASN A 48 -1.88 7.33 25.71
CA ASN A 48 -2.43 6.43 24.68
C ASN A 48 -1.78 6.61 23.28
N ALA A 49 -0.46 6.82 23.21
CA ALA A 49 0.36 7.03 22.04
C ALA A 49 0.39 5.78 21.18
N PHE A 50 0.43 4.58 21.79
CA PHE A 50 0.27 3.33 21.04
C PHE A 50 -1.10 3.26 20.36
N VAL A 51 -2.19 3.54 21.08
CA VAL A 51 -3.56 3.53 20.52
C VAL A 51 -3.68 4.51 19.35
N ARG A 52 -3.11 5.70 19.50
CA ARG A 52 -3.07 6.71 18.41
C ARG A 52 -2.20 6.30 17.23
N SER A 53 -1.18 5.48 17.44
CA SER A 53 -0.35 4.94 16.36
C SER A 53 -1.14 4.08 15.36
N GLY A 54 -2.28 3.52 15.77
CA GLY A 54 -3.18 2.78 14.87
C GLY A 54 -3.67 3.63 13.69
N VAL A 55 -3.89 4.93 13.89
CA VAL A 55 -4.30 5.88 12.83
C VAL A 55 -3.23 5.98 11.73
N ILE A 56 -1.96 5.90 12.11
CA ILE A 56 -0.83 5.97 11.18
C ILE A 56 -0.85 4.75 10.25
N LEU A 57 -1.03 3.55 10.80
CA LEU A 57 -1.20 2.34 9.98
C LEU A 57 -2.37 2.46 9.01
N ILE A 58 -3.51 2.99 9.46
CA ILE A 58 -4.69 3.18 8.60
C ILE A 58 -4.38 4.15 7.45
N ILE A 59 -3.84 5.34 7.75
CA ILE A 59 -3.58 6.37 6.73
C ILE A 59 -2.63 5.84 5.65
N PHE A 60 -1.52 5.20 6.06
CA PHE A 60 -0.55 4.66 5.12
C PHE A 60 -1.10 3.45 4.35
N GLY A 61 -1.88 2.58 5.00
CA GLY A 61 -2.59 1.47 4.34
C GLY A 61 -3.55 1.96 3.26
N VAL A 62 -4.43 2.92 3.59
CA VAL A 62 -5.38 3.53 2.64
C VAL A 62 -4.64 4.22 1.49
N THR A 63 -3.56 4.95 1.79
CA THR A 63 -2.77 5.65 0.76
C THR A 63 -2.16 4.67 -0.26
N VAL A 64 -1.62 3.55 0.22
CA VAL A 64 -1.06 2.51 -0.66
C VAL A 64 -2.18 1.80 -1.44
N GLU A 65 -3.30 1.47 -0.80
CA GLU A 65 -4.44 0.84 -1.48
C GLU A 65 -5.05 1.73 -2.56
N TYR A 66 -5.16 3.04 -2.31
CA TYR A 66 -5.58 4.04 -3.28
C TYR A 66 -4.61 4.11 -4.47
N THR A 67 -3.31 4.16 -4.18
CA THR A 67 -2.25 4.21 -5.21
C THR A 67 -2.28 2.97 -6.12
N LEU A 68 -2.42 1.78 -5.54
CA LEU A 68 -2.53 0.52 -6.28
C LEU A 68 -3.84 0.46 -7.10
N SER A 69 -4.95 0.93 -6.53
CA SER A 69 -6.25 0.95 -7.23
C SER A 69 -6.21 1.85 -8.46
N ASN A 70 -5.52 3.00 -8.39
CA ASN A 70 -5.32 3.88 -9.54
C ASN A 70 -4.50 3.21 -10.65
N ILE A 71 -3.46 2.44 -10.32
CA ILE A 71 -2.69 1.68 -11.32
C ILE A 71 -3.60 0.72 -12.10
N LYS A 72 -4.49 0.01 -11.38
CA LYS A 72 -5.46 -0.91 -12.01
C LYS A 72 -6.43 -0.19 -12.95
N LEU A 73 -6.89 1.01 -12.59
CA LEU A 73 -7.77 1.83 -13.44
C LEU A 73 -7.06 2.34 -14.70
N TYR A 74 -5.79 2.74 -14.59
CA TYR A 74 -4.99 3.14 -15.76
C TYR A 74 -4.72 1.97 -16.72
N GLU A 75 -4.46 0.78 -16.19
CA GLU A 75 -4.22 -0.41 -17.02
C GLU A 75 -5.50 -0.87 -17.73
N ASN A 76 -6.65 -0.79 -17.06
CA ASN A 76 -7.95 -1.10 -17.70
C ASN A 76 -8.36 -0.07 -18.76
N SER A 77 -8.02 1.21 -18.60
CA SER A 77 -8.38 2.27 -19.55
C SER A 77 -7.44 2.38 -20.75
N SER A 78 -6.25 1.76 -20.69
CA SER A 78 -5.27 1.75 -21.78
C SER A 78 -5.39 0.56 -22.73
N SER A 79 -6.51 -0.19 -22.68
CA SER A 79 -6.84 -1.20 -23.69
C SER A 79 -6.91 -0.55 -25.07
N LEU A 80 -5.93 -0.83 -25.92
CA LEU A 80 -5.84 -0.35 -27.30
C LEU A 80 -7.05 -0.86 -28.10
N ILE A 81 -7.77 0.06 -28.74
CA ILE A 81 -8.77 -0.27 -29.75
C ILE A 81 -7.99 -0.62 -31.03
N VAL A 82 -8.03 -1.89 -31.42
CA VAL A 82 -7.53 -2.35 -32.72
C VAL A 82 -8.73 -2.94 -33.45
N ASP A 83 -9.04 -2.43 -34.64
CA ASP A 83 -10.19 -2.85 -35.47
C ASP A 83 -11.57 -2.79 -34.80
N GLY A 84 -11.85 -1.72 -34.04
CA GLY A 84 -13.19 -1.47 -33.49
C GLY A 84 -13.64 -2.45 -32.40
N GLN A 85 -12.79 -3.41 -32.02
CA GLN A 85 -13.02 -4.29 -30.89
C GLN A 85 -12.04 -3.97 -29.76
N PRO A 86 -12.53 -3.83 -28.50
CA PRO A 86 -11.64 -3.65 -27.36
C PRO A 86 -10.89 -4.98 -27.15
N ILE A 87 -9.63 -5.04 -27.57
CA ILE A 87 -8.76 -6.13 -27.16
C ILE A 87 -8.49 -5.89 -25.67
N GLN A 88 -9.33 -6.50 -24.82
CA GLN A 88 -9.04 -6.62 -23.40
C GLN A 88 -7.82 -7.52 -23.25
N ARG A 89 -6.62 -6.96 -23.38
CA ARG A 89 -5.45 -7.58 -22.74
C ARG A 89 -5.71 -7.44 -21.25
N GLN A 90 -6.28 -8.49 -20.64
CA GLN A 90 -6.14 -8.72 -19.21
C GLN A 90 -4.64 -8.91 -18.96
N LYS A 91 -3.91 -7.80 -18.85
CA LYS A 91 -2.53 -7.84 -18.41
C LYS A 91 -2.60 -8.23 -16.95
N GLU A 92 -2.17 -9.45 -16.65
CA GLU A 92 -2.12 -9.92 -15.28
C GLU A 92 -1.23 -8.97 -14.48
N LEU A 93 -1.83 -8.29 -13.51
CA LEU A 93 -1.10 -7.42 -12.60
C LEU A 93 0.06 -8.21 -11.96
N PRO A 94 1.25 -7.62 -11.83
CA PRO A 94 2.41 -8.31 -11.28
C PRO A 94 2.10 -8.81 -9.86
N LYS A 95 2.64 -9.98 -9.47
CA LYS A 95 2.40 -10.59 -8.14
C LYS A 95 2.61 -9.60 -6.98
N LYS A 96 3.63 -8.74 -7.10
CA LYS A 96 3.94 -7.65 -6.15
C LYS A 96 2.76 -6.71 -5.87
N HIS A 97 1.92 -6.47 -6.87
CA HIS A 97 0.72 -5.65 -6.72
C HIS A 97 -0.30 -6.31 -5.78
N LYS A 98 -0.54 -7.61 -5.97
CA LYS A 98 -1.48 -8.38 -5.13
C LYS A 98 -0.97 -8.47 -3.69
N GLU A 99 0.33 -8.74 -3.52
CA GLU A 99 0.99 -8.80 -2.20
C GLU A 99 0.89 -7.47 -1.45
N GLN A 100 1.27 -6.36 -2.09
CA GLN A 100 1.20 -5.04 -1.46
C GLN A 100 -0.24 -4.62 -1.14
N LYS A 101 -1.20 -4.96 -2.01
CA LYS A 101 -2.62 -4.67 -1.75
C LYS A 101 -3.11 -5.42 -0.52
N MET A 102 -2.79 -6.71 -0.41
CA MET A 102 -3.15 -7.52 0.75
C MET A 102 -2.51 -6.97 2.03
N LEU A 103 -1.22 -6.61 1.98
CA LEU A 103 -0.51 -6.06 3.14
C LEU A 103 -1.07 -4.70 3.57
N ALA A 104 -1.35 -3.80 2.62
CA ALA A 104 -1.98 -2.52 2.88
C ALA A 104 -3.36 -2.68 3.54
N HIS A 105 -4.15 -3.65 3.07
CA HIS A 105 -5.44 -3.96 3.69
C HIS A 105 -5.30 -4.47 5.13
N PHE A 106 -4.30 -5.31 5.40
CA PHE A 106 -3.98 -5.71 6.78
C PHE A 106 -3.61 -4.51 7.66
N TYR A 107 -2.85 -3.54 7.15
CA TYR A 107 -2.52 -2.34 7.92
C TYR A 107 -3.76 -1.55 8.34
N ILE A 108 -4.76 -1.48 7.44
CA ILE A 108 -6.04 -0.83 7.75
C ILE A 108 -6.77 -1.61 8.86
N LEU A 109 -6.87 -2.94 8.74
CA LEU A 109 -7.55 -3.77 9.74
C LEU A 109 -6.85 -3.68 11.11
N TYR A 110 -5.54 -3.91 11.17
CA TYR A 110 -4.78 -3.84 12.41
C TYR A 110 -4.73 -2.44 13.00
N GLY A 111 -4.57 -1.41 12.16
CA GLY A 111 -4.62 -0.03 12.61
C GLY A 111 -5.98 0.33 13.21
N THR A 112 -7.08 -0.17 12.62
CA THR A 112 -8.44 -0.01 13.17
C THR A 112 -8.61 -0.75 14.49
N LEU A 113 -8.02 -1.94 14.64
CA LEU A 113 -8.04 -2.67 15.90
C LEU A 113 -7.27 -1.94 16.99
N ILE A 114 -6.04 -1.48 16.70
CA ILE A 114 -5.20 -0.75 17.65
C ILE A 114 -5.88 0.57 18.05
N TRP A 115 -6.43 1.31 17.10
CA TRP A 115 -7.05 2.60 17.37
C TRP A 115 -8.42 2.48 18.05
N GLY A 116 -9.26 1.53 17.62
CA GLY A 116 -10.62 1.36 18.11
C GLY A 116 -10.75 0.52 19.38
N PHE A 117 -9.79 -0.39 19.63
CA PHE A 117 -9.82 -1.31 20.78
C PHE A 117 -8.56 -1.25 21.64
N GLY A 118 -7.60 -0.37 21.33
CA GLY A 118 -6.35 -0.26 22.09
C GLY A 118 -6.57 0.08 23.56
N ASP A 119 -7.56 0.92 23.87
CA ASP A 119 -7.94 1.27 25.25
C ASP A 119 -8.61 0.11 26.01
N LEU A 120 -9.13 -0.89 25.29
CA LEU A 120 -9.84 -2.06 25.87
C LEU A 120 -8.89 -3.22 26.18
N LEU A 121 -7.65 -3.17 25.69
CA LEU A 121 -6.65 -4.18 26.02
C LEU A 121 -6.27 -3.98 27.50
N PRO A 122 -6.64 -4.92 28.39
CA PRO A 122 -6.38 -4.73 29.81
C PRO A 122 -4.88 -4.62 30.03
N ASN A 123 -4.47 -3.74 30.96
CA ASN A 123 -3.06 -3.57 31.35
C ASN A 123 -2.36 -4.92 31.61
N SER A 124 -3.09 -5.96 32.02
CA SER A 124 -2.59 -7.33 32.21
C SER A 124 -2.05 -8.04 30.97
N PHE A 125 -2.39 -7.60 29.75
CA PHE A 125 -1.79 -8.13 28.53
C PHE A 125 -0.37 -7.56 28.30
N PHE A 126 -0.07 -6.40 28.87
CA PHE A 126 1.24 -5.72 28.80
C PHE A 126 2.09 -5.90 30.07
N ILE A 127 1.59 -6.62 31.09
CA ILE A 127 2.32 -6.91 32.35
C ILE A 127 3.49 -7.90 32.17
N PHE A 128 3.68 -8.51 31.00
CA PHE A 128 4.93 -9.22 30.67
C PHE A 128 6.01 -8.28 30.11
N ARG A 129 6.22 -7.14 30.78
CA ARG A 129 7.39 -6.26 30.61
C ARG A 129 8.21 -6.27 31.90
#